data_AF-A0A7J3HNX7-F1
#
_entry.id   AF-A0A7J3HNX7-F1
#
_cell.length_a   1.000
_cell.length_b   1.000
_cell.length_c   1.000
_cell.angle_alpha   90.00
_cell.angle_beta   90.00
_cell.angle_gamma   90.00
#
_symmetry.space_group_name_H-M   'P 1'
#
loop_
_entity.id
_entity.type
_entity.pdbx_description
1 polymer ?
#
loop_
_entity_poly.entity_id
_entity_poly.type
_entity_poly.pdbx_seq_one_letter_code
_entity_poly.pdbx_strand_id
1 'polypeptide(L)'
;MNYKRTIEKNLLKKISTNIIKLLVEHNVNPFTLTYMALVFSILSGCLYSLANLSETFVAIGGVVLLLSGFLDALDGELARATNRTTQKGSFLDSVFDKLGEVSVSLGIAISGRVSS
;
A
#
# COMPACT_ATOMS: atom_id res chain seq x y z
N MET A 1 -30.09 -5.83 -5.81
CA MET A 1 -28.81 -5.85 -5.05
C MET A 1 -27.97 -7.02 -5.57
N ASN A 2 -26.76 -6.77 -6.06
CA ASN A 2 -26.02 -7.73 -6.89
C ASN A 2 -25.30 -8.77 -6.00
N TYR A 3 -25.86 -9.99 -5.90
CA TYR A 3 -25.46 -11.06 -4.97
C TYR A 3 -23.94 -11.34 -4.96
N LYS A 4 -23.31 -11.34 -6.15
CA LYS A 4 -21.86 -11.50 -6.32
C LYS A 4 -21.05 -10.46 -5.54
N ARG A 5 -21.48 -9.20 -5.57
CA ARG A 5 -20.81 -8.06 -4.93
C ARG A 5 -20.89 -8.14 -3.39
N THR A 6 -21.92 -8.80 -2.85
CA THR A 6 -22.05 -9.04 -1.41
C THR A 6 -21.08 -10.13 -0.93
N ILE A 7 -20.90 -11.20 -1.72
CA ILE A 7 -19.96 -12.29 -1.38
C ILE A 7 -18.52 -11.78 -1.40
N GLU A 8 -18.14 -11.03 -2.44
CA GLU A 8 -16.80 -10.44 -2.56
C GLU A 8 -16.48 -9.56 -1.34
N LYS A 9 -17.40 -8.66 -0.97
CA LYS A 9 -17.23 -7.80 0.22
C LYS A 9 -17.07 -8.61 1.51
N ASN A 10 -17.86 -9.66 1.70
CA ASN A 10 -17.76 -10.51 2.89
C ASN A 10 -16.44 -11.29 2.93
N LEU A 11 -15.96 -11.78 1.79
CA LEU A 11 -14.68 -12.49 1.71
C LEU A 11 -13.51 -11.57 2.03
N LEU A 12 -13.46 -10.39 1.39
CA LEU A 12 -12.43 -9.38 1.63
C LEU A 12 -12.41 -8.92 3.08
N LYS A 13 -13.60 -8.66 3.65
CA LYS A 13 -13.73 -8.29 5.05
C LYS A 13 -13.19 -9.39 5.96
N LYS A 14 -13.54 -10.66 5.72
CA LYS A 14 -13.08 -11.81 6.52
C LYS A 14 -11.57 -11.99 6.48
N ILE A 15 -10.95 -11.88 5.29
CA ILE A 15 -9.50 -11.96 5.13
C ILE A 15 -8.82 -10.83 5.89
N SER A 16 -9.26 -9.58 5.66
CA SER A 16 -8.75 -8.41 6.38
C SER A 16 -8.86 -8.58 7.90
N THR A 17 -10.04 -8.99 8.41
CA THR A 17 -10.22 -9.14 9.87
C THR A 17 -9.30 -10.21 10.48
N ASN A 18 -9.04 -11.31 9.77
CA ASN A 18 -8.12 -12.34 10.25
C ASN A 18 -6.68 -11.83 10.31
N ILE A 19 -6.24 -11.10 9.30
CA ILE A 19 -4.90 -10.50 9.27
C ILE A 19 -4.77 -9.47 10.39
N ILE A 20 -5.76 -8.60 10.56
CA ILE A 20 -5.78 -7.61 11.65
C ILE A 20 -5.75 -8.30 13.02
N LYS A 21 -6.51 -9.38 13.24
CA LYS A 21 -6.45 -10.15 14.49
C LYS A 21 -5.04 -10.66 14.79
N LEU A 22 -4.38 -11.28 13.80
CA LEU A 22 -3.00 -11.75 13.96
C LEU A 22 -2.04 -10.60 14.30
N LEU A 23 -2.18 -9.45 13.63
CA LEU A 23 -1.37 -8.26 13.90
C LEU A 23 -1.60 -7.71 15.31
N VAL A 24 -2.85 -7.74 15.79
CA VAL A 24 -3.22 -7.35 17.16
C VAL A 24 -2.62 -8.33 18.18
N GLU A 25 -2.72 -9.64 17.94
CA GLU A 25 -2.15 -10.69 18.80
C GLU A 25 -0.64 -10.53 18.95
N HIS A 26 0.05 -10.17 17.85
CA HIS A 26 1.48 -9.88 17.86
C HIS A 26 1.84 -8.46 18.33
N ASN A 27 0.88 -7.65 18.80
CA ASN A 27 1.07 -6.27 19.25
C ASN A 27 1.79 -5.37 18.23
N VAL A 28 1.58 -5.63 16.93
CA VAL A 28 2.20 -4.82 15.87
C VAL A 28 1.73 -3.37 15.97
N ASN A 29 2.67 -2.44 15.82
CA ASN A 29 2.36 -1.03 15.81
C ASN A 29 1.83 -0.63 14.42
N PRO A 30 0.66 0.05 14.30
CA PRO A 30 0.18 0.57 13.02
C PRO A 30 1.25 1.33 12.23
N PHE A 31 2.08 2.13 12.90
CA PHE A 31 3.16 2.86 12.26
C PHE A 31 4.14 1.96 11.49
N THR A 32 4.38 0.73 11.95
CA THR A 32 5.25 -0.22 11.23
C THR A 32 4.69 -0.55 9.85
N LEU A 33 3.37 -0.69 9.73
CA LEU A 33 2.73 -0.95 8.45
C LEU A 33 2.80 0.27 7.53
N THR A 34 2.58 1.48 8.06
CA THR A 34 2.75 2.74 7.33
C THR A 34 4.17 2.89 6.78
N TYR A 35 5.19 2.61 7.59
CA TYR A 35 6.59 2.63 7.13
C TYR A 35 6.88 1.58 6.07
N MET A 36 6.34 0.36 6.23
CA MET A 36 6.50 -0.68 5.21
C MET A 36 5.85 -0.27 3.89
N ALA A 37 4.61 0.24 3.93
CA ALA A 37 3.91 0.75 2.75
C ALA A 37 4.79 1.79 2.02
N LEU A 38 5.30 2.80 2.74
CA LEU A 38 6.20 3.79 2.14
C LEU A 38 7.43 3.15 1.47
N VAL A 39 8.09 2.20 2.14
CA VAL A 39 9.27 1.50 1.57
C VAL A 39 8.91 0.75 0.29
N PHE A 40 7.77 0.04 0.27
CA PHE A 40 7.29 -0.65 -0.94
C PHE A 40 6.91 0.33 -2.04
N SER A 41 6.29 1.48 -1.73
CA SER A 41 6.00 2.51 -2.72
C SER A 41 7.27 3.09 -3.34
N ILE A 42 8.32 3.33 -2.54
CA ILE A 42 9.61 3.80 -3.04
C ILE A 42 10.27 2.73 -3.92
N LEU A 43 10.26 1.47 -3.47
CA LEU A 43 10.78 0.35 -4.25
C LEU A 43 10.06 0.21 -5.59
N SER A 44 8.73 0.36 -5.59
CA SER A 44 7.93 0.42 -6.82
C SER A 44 8.39 1.56 -7.74
N GLY A 45 8.59 2.76 -7.22
CA GLY A 45 9.14 3.89 -7.99
C GLY A 45 10.50 3.58 -8.62
N CYS A 46 11.40 2.96 -7.87
CA CYS A 46 12.69 2.49 -8.38
C CYS A 46 12.56 1.42 -9.46
N LEU A 47 11.61 0.49 -9.34
CA LEU A 47 11.36 -0.52 -10.37
C LEU A 47 10.78 0.12 -11.64
N TYR A 48 9.88 1.10 -11.49
CA TYR A 48 9.34 1.85 -12.63
C TYR A 48 10.41 2.67 -13.33
N SER A 49 11.41 3.23 -12.62
CA SER A 49 12.50 3.96 -13.28
C SER A 49 13.39 3.06 -14.15
N LEU A 50 13.53 1.79 -13.78
CA LEU A 50 14.24 0.76 -14.55
C LEU A 50 13.39 0.12 -15.65
N ALA A 51 12.16 0.57 -15.82
CA ALA A 51 11.21 -0.11 -16.67
C ALA A 51 11.55 -0.02 -18.16
N ASN A 52 12.40 0.92 -18.57
CA ASN A 52 12.96 0.99 -19.93
C ASN A 52 13.86 -0.20 -20.27
N LEU A 53 14.43 -0.88 -19.27
CA LEU A 53 15.32 -2.03 -19.46
C LEU A 53 14.54 -3.32 -19.76
N SER A 54 13.33 -3.47 -19.23
CA SER A 54 12.46 -4.63 -19.46
C SER A 54 11.04 -4.37 -18.98
N GLU A 55 10.05 -4.85 -19.73
CA GLU A 55 8.62 -4.88 -19.32
C GLU A 55 8.40 -5.67 -18.02
N THR A 56 9.33 -6.57 -17.66
CA THR A 56 9.24 -7.33 -16.40
C THR A 56 9.28 -6.39 -15.19
N PHE A 57 10.04 -5.30 -15.26
CA PHE A 57 10.10 -4.31 -14.18
C PHE A 57 8.80 -3.53 -14.01
N VAL A 58 8.03 -3.32 -15.09
CA VAL A 58 6.67 -2.75 -15.01
C VAL A 58 5.76 -3.67 -14.20
N ALA A 59 5.75 -4.97 -14.54
CA ALA A 59 4.92 -5.95 -13.86
C ALA A 59 5.28 -6.09 -12.38
N ILE A 60 6.57 -6.21 -12.06
CA ILE A 60 7.03 -6.32 -10.67
C ILE A 60 6.76 -5.02 -9.91
N GLY A 61 7.01 -3.85 -10.52
CA GLY A 61 6.71 -2.54 -9.93
C GLY A 61 5.23 -2.40 -9.58
N GLY A 62 4.34 -2.81 -10.48
CA GLY A 62 2.89 -2.84 -10.23
C GLY A 62 2.49 -3.76 -9.09
N VAL A 63 3.05 -4.97 -9.02
CA VAL A 63 2.79 -5.90 -7.90
C VAL A 63 3.27 -5.32 -6.57
N VAL A 64 4.45 -4.71 -6.56
CA VAL A 64 5.02 -4.06 -5.37
C VAL A 64 4.18 -2.86 -4.93
N LEU A 65 3.66 -2.06 -5.87
CA LEU A 65 2.75 -0.96 -5.58
C LEU A 65 1.42 -1.43 -4.98
N LEU A 66 0.85 -2.51 -5.52
CA LEU A 66 -0.37 -3.10 -4.97
C LEU A 66 -0.15 -3.61 -3.54
N LEU A 67 1.02 -4.19 -3.27
CA LEU A 67 1.39 -4.61 -1.92
C LEU A 67 1.52 -3.41 -0.97
N SER A 68 2.11 -2.30 -1.43
CA SER A 68 2.17 -1.04 -0.68
C SER A 68 0.77 -0.57 -0.27
N GLY A 69 -0.15 -0.42 -1.23
CA GLY A 69 -1.51 0.03 -0.94
C GLY A 69 -2.31 -0.94 -0.08
N PHE A 70 -1.99 -2.23 -0.13
CA PHE A 70 -2.58 -3.20 0.78
C PHE A 70 -2.10 -3.03 2.23
N LEU A 71 -0.80 -2.77 2.44
CA LEU A 71 -0.24 -2.52 3.77
C LEU A 71 -0.78 -1.25 4.39
N ASP A 72 -0.92 -0.20 3.58
CA ASP A 72 -1.58 1.06 3.95
C ASP A 72 -3.01 0.82 4.44
N ALA A 73 -3.83 0.11 3.65
CA ALA A 73 -5.19 -0.23 4.07
C ALA A 73 -5.25 -1.04 5.38
N LEU A 74 -4.27 -1.92 5.63
CA LEU A 74 -4.16 -2.68 6.87
C LEU A 74 -3.78 -1.82 8.07
N ASP A 75 -2.96 -0.78 7.88
CA ASP A 75 -2.52 0.08 8.98
C ASP A 75 -3.69 0.86 9.59
N GLY A 76 -4.60 1.35 8.74
CA GLY A 76 -5.75 2.13 9.16
C GLY A 76 -6.77 1.25 9.86
N GLU A 77 -6.98 0.02 9.36
CA GLU A 77 -7.79 -0.98 10.04
C GLU A 77 -7.18 -1.43 11.37
N LEU A 78 -5.85 -1.58 11.45
CA LEU A 78 -5.16 -1.96 12.68
C LEU A 78 -5.23 -0.85 13.73
N ALA A 79 -5.05 0.41 13.32
CA ALA A 79 -5.19 1.57 14.19
C ALA A 79 -6.61 1.69 14.75
N ARG A 80 -7.63 1.45 13.91
CA ARG A 80 -9.05 1.39 14.33
C ARG A 80 -9.30 0.24 15.30
N ALA A 81 -8.85 -0.97 14.98
CA ALA A 81 -9.05 -2.15 15.80
C ALA A 81 -8.37 -2.07 17.17
N THR A 82 -7.24 -1.37 17.26
CA THR A 82 -6.47 -1.18 18.51
C THR A 82 -6.81 0.10 19.28
N ASN A 83 -7.75 0.92 18.80
CA ASN A 83 -8.03 2.27 19.32
C ASN A 83 -6.77 3.16 19.39
N ARG A 84 -5.83 2.99 18.46
CA ARG A 84 -4.58 3.76 18.36
C ARG A 84 -4.62 4.82 17.26
N THR A 85 -5.81 5.22 16.82
CA THR A 85 -5.99 6.31 15.87
C THR A 85 -5.57 7.64 16.51
N THR A 86 -4.62 8.35 15.91
CA THR A 86 -4.13 9.64 16.41
C THR A 86 -4.06 10.68 15.28
N GLN A 87 -4.17 11.97 15.61
CA GLN A 87 -3.99 13.05 14.63
C GLN A 87 -2.59 13.04 14.00
N LYS A 88 -1.56 12.71 14.78
CA LYS A 88 -0.19 12.56 14.27
C LYS A 88 -0.08 11.42 13.25
N GLY A 89 -0.72 10.28 13.54
CA GLY A 89 -0.79 9.15 12.61
C GLY A 89 -1.45 9.53 11.30
N SER A 90 -2.65 10.14 11.36
CA SER A 90 -3.37 10.59 10.17
C SER A 90 -2.60 11.64 9.35
N PHE A 91 -1.83 12.52 10.00
CA PHE A 91 -0.96 13.46 9.30
C PHE A 91 0.22 12.74 8.62
N LEU A 92 0.87 11.80 9.33
CA LEU A 92 2.02 11.06 8.79
C LEU A 92 1.61 10.20 7.59
N ASP A 93 0.48 9.52 7.70
CA ASP A 93 -0.19 8.74 6.67
C ASP A 93 -0.37 9.58 5.38
N SER A 94 -1.02 10.74 5.49
CA SER A 94 -1.21 11.67 4.36
C SER A 94 0.10 12.17 3.74
N VAL A 95 1.15 12.37 4.54
CA VAL A 95 2.46 12.80 4.03
C VAL A 95 3.15 11.64 3.30
N PHE A 96 3.12 10.44 3.87
CA PHE A 96 3.78 9.27 3.30
C PHE A 96 3.10 8.80 2.02
N ASP A 97 1.78 8.89 1.94
CA ASP A 97 1.03 8.71 0.71
C ASP A 97 1.54 9.62 -0.40
N LYS A 98 1.69 10.92 -0.10
CA LYS A 98 2.21 11.90 -1.05
C LYS A 98 3.62 11.57 -1.50
N LEU A 99 4.49 11.16 -0.57
CA LEU A 99 5.86 10.77 -0.89
C LEU A 99 5.88 9.51 -1.77
N GLY A 100 5.02 8.54 -1.48
CA GLY A 100 4.83 7.33 -2.27
C GLY A 100 4.36 7.63 -3.69
N GLU A 101 3.30 8.43 -3.85
CA GLU A 101 2.78 8.89 -5.13
C GLU A 101 3.85 9.60 -5.97
N VAL A 102 4.59 10.52 -5.35
CA VAL A 102 5.69 11.24 -6.00
C VAL A 102 6.79 10.28 -6.44
N SER A 103 7.18 9.33 -5.58
CA SER A 103 8.22 8.34 -5.93
C SER A 103 7.85 7.50 -7.14
N VAL A 104 6.61 6.99 -7.19
CA VAL A 104 6.10 6.20 -8.33
C VAL A 104 6.00 7.06 -9.59
N SER A 105 5.44 8.27 -9.48
CA SER A 105 5.27 9.20 -10.60
C SER A 105 6.63 9.61 -11.19
N LEU A 106 7.62 9.90 -10.35
CA LEU A 106 8.99 10.17 -10.77
C LEU A 106 9.63 8.97 -11.45
N GLY A 107 9.44 7.76 -10.92
CA GLY A 107 9.93 6.53 -11.53
C GLY A 107 9.42 6.35 -12.96
N ILE A 108 8.11 6.51 -13.15
CA ILE A 108 7.47 6.45 -14.47
C ILE A 108 8.01 7.56 -15.40
N ALA A 109 8.13 8.80 -14.90
CA ALA A 109 8.66 9.91 -15.69
C ALA A 109 10.10 9.68 -16.16
N ILE A 110 10.98 9.19 -15.26
CA ILE A 110 12.39 8.87 -15.56
C ILE A 110 12.50 7.75 -16.58
N SER A 111 11.57 6.79 -16.58
CA SER A 111 11.58 5.66 -17.52
C SER A 111 11.46 6.07 -18.99
N GLY A 112 11.07 7.31 -19.29
CA GLY A 112 10.91 7.81 -20.65
C GLY A 112 9.66 7.31 -21.39
N ARG A 113 8.83 6.46 -20.75
CA ARG A 113 7.58 5.95 -21.33
C ARG A 113 6.49 7.00 -21.53
N VAL A 114 6.60 8.16 -20.89
CA VAL A 114 5.61 9.26 -21.04
C VAL A 114 5.75 10.01 -22.37
N SER A 115 6.89 9.87 -23.06
CA SER A 115 7.18 10.59 -24.31
C SER A 115 7.26 9.69 -25.56
N SER A 116 6.78 8.44 -25.49
CA SER A 116 6.79 7.48 -26.62
C SER A 116 5.44 7.43 -27.34
#